data_AF-A0A819UBR2-F1
#
_entry.id   AF-A0A819UBR2-F1
#
_cell.length_a   1.000
_cell.length_b   1.000
_cell.length_c   1.000
_cell.angle_alpha   90.00
_cell.angle_beta   90.00
_cell.angle_gamma   90.00
#
_symmetry.space_group_name_H-M   'P 1'
#
loop_
_entity.id
_entity.type
_entity.pdbx_description
1 polymer ?
#
loop_
_entity_poly.entity_id
_entity_poly.type
_entity_poly.pdbx_seq_one_letter_code
_entity_poly.pdbx_strand_id
1 'polypeptide(L)'
;GENKNGGVLALVKLDIQVTRIECKLPNVCVLDIKGEEILHIVGVYAPESKSWTWEDLSPFLSNKCVVFGDFNVDMDRDGKKVEMFLAWADANFLTPFTPELSTSLRWNRIIDYALTAGLSIDIQNYSGNTTSDHTPSYLLFQQS
;
A
#
# COMPACT_ATOMS: atom_id res chain seq x y z
N GLY A 1 -6.38 -10.38 -2.57
CA GLY A 1 -6.00 -11.57 -1.82
C GLY A 1 -6.77 -11.57 -0.53
N GLU A 2 -7.78 -12.42 -0.45
CA GLU A 2 -8.70 -12.48 0.70
C GLU A 2 -8.57 -13.83 1.40
N ASN A 3 -8.74 -13.82 2.72
CA ASN A 3 -8.88 -15.00 3.55
C ASN A 3 -9.95 -14.76 4.63
N LYS A 4 -10.20 -15.77 5.48
CA LYS A 4 -11.23 -15.72 6.54
C LYS A 4 -11.03 -14.60 7.58
N ASN A 5 -9.86 -13.97 7.63
CA ASN A 5 -9.47 -12.96 8.62
C ASN A 5 -9.27 -11.56 7.99
N GLY A 6 -9.63 -11.38 6.71
CA GLY A 6 -9.50 -10.10 6.01
C GLY A 6 -8.95 -10.26 4.60
N GLY A 7 -8.68 -9.13 3.94
CA GLY A 7 -8.12 -9.17 2.60
C GLY A 7 -8.08 -7.83 1.90
N VAL A 8 -7.49 -7.87 0.71
CA VAL A 8 -7.43 -6.73 -0.20
C VAL A 8 -8.27 -7.04 -1.43
N LEU A 9 -9.27 -6.19 -1.65
CA LEU A 9 -10.10 -6.12 -2.85
C LEU A 9 -9.66 -4.93 -3.69
N ALA A 10 -9.52 -5.12 -5.00
CA ALA A 10 -9.25 -4.05 -5.94
C ALA A 10 -10.39 -3.95 -6.95
N LEU A 11 -10.97 -2.75 -7.07
CA LEU A 11 -12.00 -2.43 -8.03
C LEU A 11 -11.39 -1.52 -9.10
N VAL A 12 -11.55 -1.93 -10.37
CA VAL A 12 -10.94 -1.25 -11.51
C VAL A 12 -12.04 -0.81 -12.45
N LYS A 13 -11.96 0.44 -12.92
CA LYS A 13 -12.89 0.99 -13.92
C LYS A 13 -12.78 0.19 -15.23
N LEU A 14 -13.91 -0.07 -15.89
CA LEU A 14 -14.00 -1.00 -17.03
C LEU A 14 -13.11 -0.66 -18.23
N ASP A 15 -12.74 0.61 -18.40
CA ASP A 15 -11.89 1.11 -19.47
C ASP A 15 -10.38 1.04 -19.15
N ILE A 16 -10.01 0.67 -17.92
CA ILE A 16 -8.61 0.48 -17.52
C ILE A 16 -8.22 -0.98 -17.74
N GLN A 17 -7.20 -1.19 -18.57
CA GLN A 17 -6.65 -2.52 -18.81
C GLN A 17 -5.76 -2.95 -17.66
N VAL A 18 -6.11 -4.08 -17.03
CA VAL A 18 -5.36 -4.63 -15.90
C VAL A 18 -5.08 -6.12 -16.06
N THR A 19 -3.96 -6.57 -15.51
CA THR A 19 -3.66 -7.99 -15.34
C THR A 19 -3.41 -8.26 -13.87
N ARG A 20 -4.15 -9.21 -13.29
CA ARG A 20 -3.86 -9.67 -11.93
C ARG A 20 -2.66 -10.61 -11.95
N ILE A 21 -1.67 -10.33 -11.12
CA ILE A 21 -0.51 -11.19 -10.93
C ILE A 21 -0.85 -12.21 -9.84
N GLU A 22 -0.47 -13.48 -10.06
CA GLU A 22 -0.66 -14.52 -9.05
C GLU A 22 0.19 -14.21 -7.82
N CYS A 23 -0.45 -14.09 -6.66
CA CYS A 23 0.19 -13.85 -5.39
C CYS A 23 -0.43 -14.78 -4.35
N LYS A 24 0.42 -15.57 -3.69
CA LYS A 24 0.01 -16.54 -2.66
C LYS A 24 0.09 -15.98 -1.25
N LEU A 25 0.62 -14.76 -1.09
CA LEU A 25 0.69 -14.13 0.22
C LEU A 25 -0.72 -13.73 0.68
N PRO A 26 -1.12 -14.11 1.90
CA PRO A 26 -2.40 -13.69 2.45
C PRO A 26 -2.44 -12.17 2.60
N ASN A 27 -3.62 -11.58 2.34
CA ASN A 27 -3.88 -10.13 2.46
C ASN A 27 -3.04 -9.25 1.53
N VAL A 28 -2.58 -9.82 0.41
CA VAL A 28 -1.88 -9.08 -0.65
C VAL A 28 -2.65 -9.22 -1.96
N CYS A 29 -2.71 -8.14 -2.75
CA CYS A 29 -3.26 -8.14 -4.10
C CYS A 29 -2.28 -7.45 -5.03
N VAL A 30 -2.01 -8.06 -6.18
CA VAL A 30 -1.01 -7.56 -7.12
C VAL A 30 -1.63 -7.39 -8.49
N LEU A 31 -1.51 -6.20 -9.05
CA LEU A 31 -2.08 -5.82 -10.34
C LEU A 31 -1.05 -5.07 -11.19
N ASP A 32 -1.00 -5.40 -12.47
CA ASP A 32 -0.41 -4.55 -13.49
C ASP A 32 -1.50 -3.70 -14.13
N ILE A 33 -1.33 -2.38 -14.14
CA ILE A 33 -2.10 -1.47 -14.99
C ILE A 33 -1.33 -1.26 -16.29
N LYS A 34 -1.98 -1.50 -17.43
CA LYS A 34 -1.38 -1.32 -18.76
C LYS A 34 -1.60 0.11 -19.25
N GLY A 35 -0.51 0.75 -19.69
CA GLY A 35 -0.48 2.06 -20.33
C GLY A 35 0.72 2.15 -21.28
N GLU A 36 1.27 3.34 -21.49
CA GLU A 36 2.54 3.50 -22.22
C GLU A 36 3.68 2.72 -21.55
N GLU A 37 3.68 2.72 -20.21
CA GLU A 37 4.48 1.84 -19.37
C GLU A 37 3.57 1.06 -18.42
N ILE A 38 4.03 -0.08 -17.94
CA ILE A 38 3.29 -0.87 -16.94
C ILE A 38 3.47 -0.19 -15.58
N LEU A 39 2.36 0.17 -14.96
CA LEU A 39 2.33 0.56 -13.55
C LEU A 39 2.01 -0.68 -12.71
N HIS A 40 2.90 -1.05 -11.81
CA HIS A 40 2.70 -2.18 -10.92
C HIS A 40 2.09 -1.72 -9.58
N ILE A 41 1.00 -2.36 -9.15
CA ILE A 41 0.28 -2.01 -7.92
C ILE A 41 0.23 -3.21 -6.99
N VAL A 42 0.75 -3.03 -5.78
CA VAL A 42 0.71 -4.02 -4.69
C VAL A 42 -0.16 -3.46 -3.55
N GLY A 43 -1.39 -3.95 -3.46
CA GLY A 43 -2.28 -3.65 -2.34
C GLY A 43 -1.99 -4.57 -1.15
N VAL A 44 -1.80 -4.01 0.04
CA VAL A 44 -1.39 -4.72 1.25
C VAL A 44 -2.33 -4.44 2.41
N TYR A 45 -2.70 -5.48 3.15
CA TYR A 45 -3.17 -5.37 4.53
C TYR A 45 -2.25 -6.22 5.43
N ALA A 46 -1.50 -5.56 6.31
CA ALA A 46 -0.45 -6.17 7.13
C ALA A 46 -0.84 -6.20 8.62
N PRO A 47 -1.78 -7.07 9.03
CA PRO A 47 -2.10 -7.22 10.44
C PRO A 47 -0.88 -7.71 11.22
N GLU A 48 -0.87 -7.49 12.53
CA GLU A 48 0.23 -7.96 13.39
C GLU A 48 0.44 -9.48 13.31
N SER A 49 -0.63 -10.23 13.04
CA SER A 49 -0.64 -11.70 12.88
C SER A 49 -0.24 -12.20 11.49
N LYS A 50 0.25 -11.33 10.59
CA LYS A 50 0.67 -11.74 9.23
C LYS A 50 1.72 -12.85 9.28
N SER A 51 1.61 -13.81 8.37
CA SER A 51 2.49 -14.98 8.31
C SER A 51 3.72 -14.81 7.41
N TRP A 52 3.94 -13.60 6.90
CA TRP A 52 4.98 -13.26 5.93
C TRP A 52 5.82 -12.07 6.43
N THR A 53 7.02 -11.91 5.92
CA THR A 53 7.93 -10.77 6.19
C THR A 53 7.93 -9.78 5.02
N TRP A 54 8.44 -8.57 5.24
CA TRP A 54 8.41 -7.55 4.19
C TRP A 54 9.18 -8.00 2.94
N GLU A 55 10.25 -8.77 3.12
CA GLU A 55 11.04 -9.38 2.05
C GLU A 55 10.25 -10.33 1.15
N ASP A 56 9.17 -10.95 1.66
CA ASP A 56 8.29 -11.79 0.84
C ASP A 56 7.53 -10.97 -0.22
N LEU A 57 7.39 -9.65 -0.03
CA LEU A 57 6.79 -8.75 -1.01
C LEU A 57 7.75 -8.37 -2.15
N SER A 58 9.07 -8.49 -1.94
CA SER A 58 10.10 -8.06 -2.90
C SER A 58 9.97 -8.65 -4.31
N PRO A 59 9.57 -9.93 -4.51
CA PRO A 59 9.34 -10.48 -5.84
C PRO A 59 8.22 -9.81 -6.63
N PHE A 60 7.34 -9.05 -5.96
CA PHE A 60 6.27 -8.27 -6.59
C PHE A 60 6.66 -6.80 -6.77
N LEU A 61 7.92 -6.42 -6.59
CA LEU A 61 8.34 -5.04 -6.84
C LEU A 61 8.84 -4.89 -8.28
N SER A 62 8.73 -3.66 -8.79
CA SER A 62 9.26 -3.27 -10.09
C SER A 62 9.86 -1.86 -10.00
N ASN A 63 10.59 -1.43 -11.02
CA ASN A 63 11.16 -0.08 -11.06
C ASN A 63 10.09 1.03 -11.16
N LYS A 64 8.83 0.67 -11.42
CA LYS A 64 7.68 1.58 -11.53
C LYS A 64 6.48 0.95 -10.82
N CYS A 65 6.46 1.08 -9.49
CA CYS A 65 5.44 0.45 -8.66
C CYS A 65 4.93 1.34 -7.53
N VAL A 66 3.74 0.99 -7.05
CA VAL A 66 3.15 1.51 -5.81
C VAL A 66 2.75 0.34 -4.93
N VAL A 67 3.26 0.32 -3.71
CA VAL A 67 2.79 -0.56 -2.63
C VAL A 67 1.92 0.28 -1.72
N PHE A 68 0.65 -0.06 -1.52
CA PHE A 68 -0.27 0.76 -0.75
C PHE A 68 -1.21 -0.06 0.12
N GLY A 69 -1.65 0.53 1.22
CA GLY A 69 -2.68 -0.02 2.09
C GLY A 69 -2.35 0.14 3.56
N ASP A 70 -2.98 -0.68 4.40
CA ASP A 70 -2.80 -0.66 5.85
C ASP A 70 -1.56 -1.50 6.21
N PHE A 71 -0.46 -0.83 6.53
CA PHE A 71 0.77 -1.46 6.97
C PHE A 71 0.77 -1.79 8.46
N ASN A 72 -0.17 -1.21 9.22
CA ASN A 72 -0.21 -1.22 10.68
C ASN A 72 1.11 -0.77 11.33
N VAL A 73 1.92 0.04 10.63
CA VAL A 73 3.20 0.60 11.08
C VAL A 73 3.03 2.11 11.15
N ASP A 74 3.18 2.70 12.32
CA ASP A 74 3.20 4.16 12.47
C ASP A 74 4.66 4.63 12.50
N MET A 75 5.07 5.40 11.49
CA MET A 75 6.48 5.79 11.27
C MET A 75 7.07 6.60 12.43
N ASP A 76 6.24 7.31 13.19
CA ASP A 76 6.71 8.15 14.30
C ASP A 76 6.65 7.43 15.65
N ARG A 77 5.95 6.29 15.74
CA ARG A 77 5.57 5.68 17.02
C ARG A 77 6.06 4.25 17.24
N ASP A 78 6.29 3.47 16.18
CA ASP A 78 6.52 2.03 16.33
C ASP A 78 8.00 1.61 16.42
N GLY A 79 8.94 2.56 16.54
CA GLY A 79 10.36 2.31 16.82
C GLY A 79 10.97 1.22 15.92
N LYS A 80 11.41 0.10 16.52
CA LYS A 80 12.03 -1.02 15.80
C LYS A 80 11.18 -1.58 14.65
N LYS A 81 9.85 -1.54 14.76
CA LYS A 81 8.96 -2.00 13.68
C LYS A 81 9.12 -1.12 12.44
N VAL A 82 9.25 0.20 12.65
CA VAL A 82 9.53 1.18 11.60
C VAL A 82 10.92 0.95 11.02
N GLU A 83 11.94 0.76 11.86
CA GLU A 83 13.31 0.49 11.39
C GLU A 83 13.37 -0.71 10.44
N MET A 84 12.71 -1.82 10.78
CA MET A 84 12.65 -3.00 9.93
C MET A 84 11.88 -2.76 8.63
N PHE A 85 10.77 -2.02 8.71
CA PHE A 85 9.95 -1.69 7.54
C PHE A 85 10.68 -0.76 6.56
N LEU A 86 11.29 0.30 7.08
CA LEU A 86 12.04 1.28 6.27
C LEU A 86 13.33 0.67 5.73
N ALA A 87 14.04 -0.18 6.49
CA ALA A 87 15.21 -0.87 5.96
C ALA A 87 14.87 -1.75 4.75
N TRP A 88 13.73 -2.44 4.77
CA TRP A 88 13.23 -3.17 3.61
C TRP A 88 12.84 -2.23 2.46
N ALA A 89 12.13 -1.13 2.74
CA ALA A 89 11.75 -0.16 1.72
C ALA A 89 12.98 0.45 1.03
N ASP A 90 13.97 0.89 1.79
CA ASP A 90 15.22 1.48 1.31
C ASP A 90 16.01 0.48 0.45
N ALA A 91 16.10 -0.78 0.88
CA ALA A 91 16.76 -1.84 0.12
C ALA A 91 16.13 -2.10 -1.26
N ASN A 92 14.87 -1.69 -1.43
CA ASN A 92 14.12 -1.83 -2.68
C ASN A 92 13.83 -0.48 -3.36
N PHE A 93 14.50 0.61 -2.95
CA PHE A 93 14.33 1.96 -3.49
C PHE A 93 12.88 2.47 -3.43
N LEU A 94 12.15 2.06 -2.40
CA LEU A 94 10.77 2.45 -2.15
C LEU A 94 10.71 3.71 -1.27
N THR A 95 10.11 4.77 -1.78
CA THR A 95 9.94 6.03 -1.03
C THR A 95 8.57 6.07 -0.36
N PRO A 96 8.46 6.35 0.94
CA PRO A 96 7.19 6.48 1.63
C PRO A 96 6.48 7.80 1.33
N PHE A 97 5.16 7.74 1.18
CA PHE A 97 4.25 8.87 1.04
C PHE A 97 3.11 8.70 2.04
N THR A 98 3.10 9.55 3.07
CA THR A 98 2.09 9.53 4.14
C THR A 98 1.10 10.68 3.98
N PRO A 99 -0.18 10.47 4.33
CA PRO A 99 -1.14 11.55 4.39
C PRO A 99 -0.89 12.45 5.60
N GLU A 100 -1.41 13.69 5.58
CA GLU A 100 -1.20 14.66 6.66
C GLU A 100 -1.97 14.30 7.95
N LEU A 101 -3.11 13.61 7.83
CA LEU A 101 -3.98 13.27 8.96
C LEU A 101 -4.00 11.77 9.23
N SER A 102 -4.36 11.43 10.47
CA SER A 102 -4.53 10.06 10.93
C SER A 102 -5.45 9.25 10.01
N THR A 103 -5.01 8.06 9.64
CA THR A 103 -5.82 7.14 8.85
C THR A 103 -6.54 6.12 9.72
N SER A 104 -6.01 5.78 10.90
CA SER A 104 -6.74 5.00 11.90
C SER A 104 -7.44 5.92 12.90
N LEU A 105 -8.77 5.98 12.85
CA LEU A 105 -9.61 6.81 13.71
C LEU A 105 -9.65 6.28 15.14
N ARG A 106 -9.54 4.96 15.32
CA ARG A 106 -9.57 4.32 16.64
C ARG A 106 -8.36 4.68 17.50
N TRP A 107 -7.20 4.82 16.88
CA TRP A 107 -5.92 4.97 17.58
C TRP A 107 -5.21 6.30 17.29
N ASN A 108 -5.77 7.12 16.40
CA ASN A 108 -5.17 8.37 15.93
C ASN A 108 -3.72 8.14 15.43
N ARG A 109 -3.58 7.24 14.46
CA ARG A 109 -2.30 6.79 13.87
C ARG A 109 -2.33 6.94 12.36
N ILE A 110 -1.16 7.14 11.74
CA ILE A 110 -0.98 7.09 10.29
C ILE A 110 -0.36 5.74 9.95
N ILE A 111 -1.21 4.81 9.51
CA ILE A 111 -0.81 3.42 9.19
C ILE A 111 -1.24 2.98 7.80
N ASP A 112 -2.09 3.78 7.15
CA ASP A 112 -2.52 3.58 5.77
C ASP A 112 -1.80 4.61 4.90
N TYR A 113 -0.89 4.14 4.05
CA TYR A 113 -0.09 5.02 3.21
C TYR A 113 0.41 4.27 1.98
N ALA A 114 1.30 4.88 1.22
CA ALA A 114 1.93 4.27 0.06
C ALA A 114 3.46 4.31 0.13
N LEU A 115 4.09 3.34 -0.52
CA LEU A 115 5.50 3.34 -0.89
C LEU A 115 5.59 3.30 -2.42
N THR A 116 6.49 4.05 -3.04
CA THR A 116 6.64 4.06 -4.51
C THR A 116 8.07 3.85 -4.97
N ALA A 117 8.23 3.25 -6.16
CA ALA A 117 9.47 3.22 -6.92
C ALA A 117 9.24 3.85 -8.29
N GLY A 118 10.17 4.71 -8.73
CA GLY A 118 10.18 5.33 -10.06
C GLY A 118 8.98 6.24 -10.37
N LEU A 119 8.27 6.71 -9.34
CA LEU A 119 7.03 7.48 -9.45
C LEU A 119 6.94 8.52 -8.34
N SER A 120 6.45 9.71 -8.68
CA SER A 120 6.01 10.71 -7.71
C SER A 120 4.49 10.69 -7.60
N ILE A 121 4.00 10.70 -6.36
CA ILE A 121 2.57 10.73 -6.05
C ILE A 121 2.31 11.82 -5.03
N ASP A 122 1.05 12.23 -4.94
CA ASP A 122 0.50 12.91 -3.78
C ASP A 122 -0.50 11.97 -3.08
N ILE A 123 -0.57 12.03 -1.76
CA ILE A 123 -1.52 11.24 -0.97
C ILE A 123 -2.33 12.14 -0.07
N GLN A 124 -3.65 12.01 -0.16
CA GLN A 124 -4.59 12.87 0.57
C GLN A 124 -5.61 12.04 1.31
N ASN A 125 -5.96 12.45 2.53
CA ASN A 125 -7.10 11.86 3.24
C ASN A 125 -8.42 12.24 2.53
N TYR A 126 -9.35 11.31 2.46
CA TYR A 126 -10.72 11.60 2.09
C TYR A 126 -11.42 12.37 3.21
N SER A 127 -11.96 13.54 2.89
CA SER A 127 -12.65 14.41 3.86
C SER A 127 -14.13 14.06 4.08
N GLY A 128 -14.66 13.02 3.43
CA GLY A 128 -16.04 12.60 3.60
C GLY A 128 -16.25 11.70 4.83
N ASN A 129 -17.52 11.50 5.19
CA ASN A 129 -17.87 10.59 6.28
C ASN A 129 -17.59 9.14 5.87
N THR A 130 -17.08 8.36 6.82
CA THR A 130 -16.86 6.92 6.72
C THR A 130 -17.50 6.21 7.92
N THR A 131 -17.97 4.99 7.72
CA THR A 131 -18.41 4.10 8.82
C THR A 131 -17.29 3.16 9.27
N SER A 132 -16.14 3.18 8.60
CA SER A 132 -14.95 2.44 8.99
C SER A 132 -14.24 3.15 10.15
N ASP A 133 -13.49 2.39 10.94
CA ASP A 133 -12.50 2.92 11.87
C ASP A 133 -11.23 3.43 11.18
N HIS A 134 -11.19 3.42 9.84
CA HIS A 134 -10.17 4.03 9.01
C HIS A 134 -10.75 5.11 8.09
N THR A 135 -9.97 6.16 7.88
CA THR A 135 -10.23 7.21 6.88
C THR A 135 -9.63 6.79 5.54
N PRO A 136 -10.43 6.71 4.45
CA PRO A 136 -9.90 6.41 3.13
C PRO A 136 -8.87 7.45 2.67
N SER A 137 -7.95 7.04 1.80
CA SER A 137 -6.95 7.92 1.19
C SER A 137 -7.00 7.84 -0.33
N TYR A 138 -6.65 8.94 -0.99
CA TYR A 138 -6.46 9.01 -2.44
C TYR A 138 -4.99 9.11 -2.78
N LEU A 139 -4.61 8.43 -3.85
CA LEU A 139 -3.29 8.53 -4.46
C LEU A 139 -3.45 9.25 -5.80
N LEU A 140 -2.77 10.38 -5.95
CA LEU A 140 -2.76 11.17 -7.18
C LEU A 140 -1.40 11.00 -7.84
N PHE A 141 -1.38 10.37 -9.01
CA PHE A 141 -0.16 10.19 -9.79
C PHE A 141 0.18 11.49 -10.49
N GLN A 142 1.38 12.01 -10.26
CA GLN A 142 1.86 13.21 -10.91
C GLN A 142 2.37 12.84 -12.32
N GLN A 143 1.91 13.57 -13.35
CA GLN A 143 2.47 13.44 -14.69
C GLN A 143 3.78 14.21 -14.74
N SER A 144 4.85 13.51 -15.14
CA SER A 144 6.17 14.09 -15.44
C SER A 144 6.20 14.73 -16.81
#